data_AF-A0A9E4BYI6-F1
#
_entry.id   AF-A0A9E4BYI6-F1
#
_cell.length_a   1.000
_cell.length_b   1.000
_cell.length_c   1.000
_cell.angle_alpha   90.00
_cell.angle_beta   90.00
_cell.angle_gamma   90.00
#
_symmetry.space_group_name_H-M   'P 1'
#
loop_
_entity.id
_entity.type
_entity.pdbx_description
1 polymer ?
#
loop_
_entity_poly.entity_id
_entity_poly.type
_entity_poly.pdbx_seq_one_letter_code
_entity_poly.pdbx_strand_id
1 'polypeptide(L)' 'MRWFKVLSFVVAGVLASASMSSAQVAGKWGLGGFVSYTNPLFTFGERFGSGVDKWGLTASRVSSARLTVEAEFHH' A
#
# COMPACT_ATOMS: atom_id res chain seq x y z
N MET A 1 -16.64 -16.59 11.42
CA MET A 1 -16.55 -15.81 12.67
C MET A 1 -15.16 -15.78 13.30
N ARG A 2 -14.46 -16.92 13.44
CA ARG A 2 -13.14 -16.99 14.09
C ARG A 2 -12.05 -16.19 13.36
N TRP A 3 -12.08 -16.20 12.01
CA TRP A 3 -11.15 -15.45 11.16
C TRP A 3 -11.30 -13.93 11.24
N PHE A 4 -12.53 -13.41 11.40
CA PHE A 4 -12.76 -11.97 11.57
C PHE A 4 -12.14 -11.44 12.86
N LYS A 5 -12.21 -12.22 13.96
CA LYS A 5 -11.58 -11.85 15.23
C LYS A 5 -10.06 -11.76 15.09
N VAL A 6 -9.45 -12.73 14.42
CA VAL A 6 -8.01 -12.73 14.12
C VAL A 6 -7.63 -11.52 13.27
N LEU A 7 -8.40 -11.23 12.22
CA LEU A 7 -8.17 -10.06 11.37
C LEU A 7 -8.26 -8.75 12.17
N SER A 8 -9.25 -8.61 13.05
CA SER A 8 -9.40 -7.44 13.91
C SER A 8 -8.22 -7.27 14.88
N PHE A 9 -7.70 -8.36 15.44
CA PHE A 9 -6.51 -8.30 16.30
C PHE A 9 -5.25 -7.88 15.54
N VAL A 10 -5.08 -8.39 14.31
CA VAL A 10 -3.96 -8.00 13.44
C VAL A 10 -4.06 -6.52 13.09
N VAL A 11 -5.23 -6.04 12.67
CA VAL A 11 -5.47 -4.62 12.35
C VAL A 11 -5.23 -3.73 13.57
N ALA A 12 -5.74 -4.11 14.74
CA ALA A 12 -5.52 -3.35 15.97
C ALA A 12 -4.04 -3.30 16.37
N GLY A 13 -3.29 -4.39 16.19
CA GLY A 13 -1.84 -4.42 16.44
C GLY A 13 -1.04 -3.54 15.49
N VAL A 14 -1.42 -3.50 14.20
CA VAL A 14 -0.79 -2.61 13.21
C VAL A 14 -1.08 -1.15 13.53
N LEU A 15 -2.32 -0.81 13.91
CA LEU A 15 -2.68 0.57 14.27
C LEU A 15 -1.99 1.02 15.57
N ALA A 16 -1.87 0.14 16.56
CA ALA A 16 -1.20 0.46 17.83
C ALA A 16 0.32 0.63 17.69
N SER A 17 0.93 0.04 16.65
CA SER A 17 2.37 0.16 16.37
C SER A 17 2.73 1.33 15.44
N ALA A 18 1.72 2.05 14.92
CA ALA A 18 1.91 3.28 14.16
C ALA A 18 2.34 4.44 15.09
N SER A 19 3.61 4.42 15.52
CA SER A 19 4.24 5.55 16.19
C SER A 19 4.27 6.76 15.25
N MET A 20 3.63 7.87 15.65
CA MET A 20 3.57 9.15 14.94
C MET A 20 4.92 9.89 14.92
N SER A 21 6.02 9.21 14.65
CA SER A 21 7.30 9.85 14.36
C SER A 21 7.38 10.11 12.85
N SER A 22 6.94 11.30 12.43
CA SER A 22 6.89 11.76 11.03
C SER A 22 8.26 12.08 10.41
N ALA A 23 9.37 11.69 11.06
CA ALA A 23 10.69 11.83 10.48
C ALA A 23 11.01 10.61 9.60
N GLN A 24 11.28 10.85 8.31
CA GLN A 24 11.92 9.87 7.42
C GLN A 24 13.34 9.59 7.92
N VAL A 25 13.46 8.67 8.87
CA VAL A 25 14.74 8.23 9.42
C VAL A 25 15.36 7.27 8.42
N ALA A 26 16.59 7.56 8.00
CA ALA A 26 17.36 6.68 7.12
C ALA A 26 17.46 5.26 7.72
N GLY A 27 17.34 4.25 6.86
CA GLY A 27 17.33 2.84 7.23
C GLY A 27 15.95 2.28 7.58
N LYS A 28 14.90 3.11 7.73
CA LYS A 28 13.54 2.61 7.96
C LYS A 28 12.97 1.92 6.72
N TRP A 29 12.21 0.86 6.97
CA TRP A 29 11.40 0.17 5.97
C TRP A 29 9.93 0.56 6.11
N GLY A 30 9.28 0.79 4.98
CA GLY A 30 7.84 0.92 4.87
C GLY A 30 7.29 -0.27 4.09
N LEU A 31 6.19 -0.83 4.58
CA LEU A 31 5.41 -1.83 3.85
C LEU A 31 4.00 -1.30 3.70
N GLY A 32 3.44 -1.43 2.51
CA GLY A 32 2.14 -0.89 2.18
C GLY A 32 1.50 -1.63 1.01
N GLY A 33 0.33 -1.16 0.65
CA GLY A 33 -0.37 -1.62 -0.54
C GLY A 33 -1.46 -0.63 -0.89
N PHE A 34 -1.94 -0.72 -2.13
CA PHE A 34 -3.02 0.09 -2.62
C PHE A 34 -4.05 -0.79 -3.33
N VAL A 35 -5.29 -0.33 -3.29
CA VAL A 35 -6.38 -0.86 -4.12
C VAL A 35 -6.91 0.35 -4.89
N SER A 36 -6.92 0.25 -6.21
CA SER A 36 -7.40 1.27 -7.11
C SER A 36 -8.60 0.74 -7.88
N TYR A 37 -9.73 1.44 -7.74
CA TYR A 37 -10.88 1.26 -8.59
C TYR A 37 -10.92 2.42 -9.57
N THR A 38 -10.84 2.12 -10.87
CA THR A 38 -10.97 3.15 -11.92
C THR A 38 -12.16 2.80 -12.80
N ASN A 39 -13.16 3.67 -12.85
CA ASN A 39 -14.18 3.61 -13.90
C ASN A 39 -13.67 4.41 -15.09
N PRO A 40 -13.17 3.76 -16.17
CA PRO A 40 -12.65 4.49 -17.31
C PRO A 40 -13.77 5.32 -17.92
N LEU A 41 -13.50 6.61 -18.19
CA LEU A 41 -14.36 7.43 -19.04
C LEU A 41 -14.55 6.68 -20.37
N PHE A 42 -15.77 6.70 -20.91
CA PHE A 42 -16.29 5.84 -22.00
C PHE A 42 -15.33 5.63 -23.20
N THR A 43 -14.43 6.58 -23.47
CA THR A 43 -13.48 6.56 -24.60
C THR A 43 -12.10 5.94 -24.28
N PHE A 44 -11.80 5.62 -23.01
CA PHE A 44 -10.48 5.11 -22.60
C PHE A 44 -10.48 3.65 -22.13
N GLY A 45 -11.62 2.96 -22.18
CA GLY A 45 -11.78 1.58 -21.70
C GLY A 45 -10.81 0.58 -22.33
N GLU A 46 -10.54 0.71 -23.64
CA GLU A 46 -9.63 -0.18 -24.36
C GLU A 46 -8.16 0.04 -23.98
N ARG A 47 -7.78 1.27 -23.60
CA ARG A 47 -6.39 1.62 -23.26
C ARG A 47 -5.98 1.16 -21.86
N PHE A 48 -6.96 1.02 -20.96
CA PHE A 48 -6.75 0.57 -19.58
C PHE A 48 -7.10 -0.90 -19.34
N GLY A 49 -7.54 -1.61 -20.39
CA GLY A 49 -7.66 -3.06 -20.45
C GLY A 49 -8.54 -3.64 -19.34
N SER A 50 -9.85 -3.36 -19.36
CA SER A 50 -10.95 -4.05 -18.64
C SER A 50 -10.83 -4.38 -17.13
N GLY A 51 -9.68 -4.18 -16.50
CA GLY A 51 -9.42 -4.44 -15.09
C GLY A 51 -9.87 -3.24 -14.29
N VAL A 52 -11.13 -3.29 -13.86
CA VAL A 52 -11.79 -2.28 -13.04
C VAL A 52 -11.18 -2.23 -11.62
N ASP A 53 -10.56 -3.33 -11.20
CA ASP A 53 -9.88 -3.47 -9.92
C ASP A 53 -8.39 -3.74 -10.14
N LYS A 54 -7.54 -2.81 -9.70
CA LYS A 54 -6.09 -3.01 -9.64
C LYS A 54 -5.64 -2.96 -8.19
N TRP A 55 -4.72 -3.82 -7.81
CA TRP A 55 -4.11 -3.75 -6.49
C TRP A 55 -2.62 -3.93 -6.59
N GLY A 56 -1.92 -3.44 -5.59
CA GLY A 56 -0.49 -3.61 -5.52
C GLY A 56 0.05 -3.58 -4.12
N LEU A 57 1.26 -4.09 -3.99
CA LEU A 57 2.02 -4.09 -2.76
C LEU A 57 3.28 -3.26 -2.98
N THR A 58 3.63 -2.49 -1.97
CA THR A 58 4.79 -1.59 -1.98
C THR A 58 5.71 -1.94 -0.82
N ALA A 59 7.00 -2.10 -1.11
CA ALA A 59 8.04 -2.14 -0.10
C ALA A 59 8.99 -0.97 -0.35
N SER A 60 9.16 -0.11 0.65
CA SER A 60 10.01 1.07 0.57
C SER A 60 11.12 1.04 1.62
N ARG A 61 12.28 1.60 1.27
CA ARG A 61 13.40 1.79 2.19
C ARG A 61 13.91 3.21 2.08
N VAL A 62 13.93 3.91 3.21
CA VAL A 62 14.51 5.26 3.30
C VAL A 62 16.04 5.12 3.24
N SER A 63 16.63 5.40 2.09
CA SER A 63 18.09 5.33 1.89
C SER A 63 18.81 6.54 2.48
N SER A 64 18.17 7.72 2.46
CA SER A 64 18.66 8.94 3.12
C SER A 64 17.49 9.86 3.46
N ALA A 65 17.74 10.97 4.17
CA ALA A 65 16.72 11.98 4.46
C ALA A 65 16.08 12.64 3.22
N ARG A 66 16.60 12.36 2.00
CA ARG A 66 16.11 12.91 0.73
C ARG A 66 15.77 11.84 -0.31
N LEU A 67 16.04 10.57 -0.01
CA LEU A 67 15.91 9.49 -0.99
C LEU A 67 15.28 8.26 -0.35
N THR A 68 14.21 7.79 -0.97
CA THR A 68 13.56 6.52 -0.65
C THR A 68 13.57 5.67 -1.90
N VAL A 69 13.95 4.41 -1.76
CA VAL A 69 13.89 3.41 -2.83
C VAL A 69 12.63 2.58 -2.59
N GLU A 70 11.81 2.43 -3.62
CA GLU A 70 10.54 1.70 -3.55
C GLU A 70 10.50 0.61 -4.61
N ALA A 71 10.08 -0.57 -4.20
CA ALA A 71 9.76 -1.70 -5.07
C ALA A 71 8.25 -1.93 -5.00
N GLU A 72 7.64 -2.07 -6.16
CA GLU A 72 6.20 -2.14 -6.29
C GLU A 72 5.79 -3.32 -7.18
N PHE A 73 4.81 -4.08 -6.71
CA PHE A 73 4.18 -5.16 -7.46
C PHE A 73 2.75 -4.77 -7.80
N HIS A 74 2.35 -4.93 -9.06
CA HIS A 74 1.01 -4.59 -9.57
C HIS A 74 0.31 -5.82 -10.14
N HIS A 75 -0.99 -5.91 -9.85
CA HIS A 75 -1.95 -6.83 -10.48
C HIS A 75 -3.18 -6.06 -10.95
#